data_AF-A0A0M0BXG9-F1
#
_entry.id   AF-A0A0M0BXG9-F1
#
_cell.length_a   1.000
_cell.length_b   1.000
_cell.length_c   1.000
_cell.angle_alpha   90.00
_cell.angle_beta   90.00
_cell.angle_gamma   90.00
#
_symmetry.space_group_name_H-M   'P 1'
#
loop_
_entity.id
_entity.type
_entity.pdbx_description
1 polymer ?
#
loop_
_entity_poly.entity_id
_entity_poly.type
_entity_poly.pdbx_seq_one_letter_code
_entity_poly.pdbx_strand_id
1 'polypeptide(L)'
;MTITDELLYEILKPNSNGKISSDAPIRKIIGKQEIAYKLEKSTSYTQKFGYGEQKELDIVKITPDILIRLPSSNNTLQNNQNLSSDFKQFVAIEIENDIHWDFKKSLRKLKRYKIRFPDTRVIIPKDYSRFSPFYINEGIKVYLWSAKRVWQCLKCETETVIDGLTIPKCSKPKCKSHKQNEFRLIGLKDTTLIELDQ
;
A
#
# COMPACT_ATOMS: atom_id res chain seq x y z
N MET A 1 -14.36 1.25 -5.84
CA MET A 1 -12.89 1.12 -5.75
C MET A 1 -12.37 2.46 -5.27
N THR A 2 -11.60 2.49 -4.19
CA THR A 2 -10.98 3.73 -3.67
C THR A 2 -9.72 4.04 -4.45
N ILE A 3 -9.27 5.30 -4.48
CA ILE A 3 -8.01 5.67 -5.17
C ILE A 3 -6.81 4.93 -4.56
N THR A 4 -6.88 4.59 -3.27
CA THR A 4 -5.90 3.71 -2.62
C THR A 4 -5.88 2.32 -3.24
N ASP A 5 -7.05 1.74 -3.55
CA ASP A 5 -7.14 0.44 -4.25
C ASP A 5 -6.58 0.53 -5.68
N GLU A 6 -6.83 1.63 -6.39
CA GLU A 6 -6.31 1.86 -7.75
C GLU A 6 -4.78 1.99 -7.72
N LEU A 7 -4.23 2.74 -6.76
CA LEU A 7 -2.79 2.87 -6.52
C LEU A 7 -2.14 1.53 -6.17
N LEU A 8 -2.77 0.75 -5.28
CA LEU A 8 -2.30 -0.60 -4.93
C LEU A 8 -2.23 -1.50 -6.15
N TYR A 9 -3.26 -1.46 -7.00
CA TYR A 9 -3.29 -2.24 -8.23
C TYR A 9 -2.13 -1.87 -9.17
N GLU A 10 -1.82 -0.57 -9.31
CA GLU A 10 -0.74 -0.10 -10.17
C GLU A 10 0.67 -0.35 -9.60
N ILE A 11 0.83 -0.40 -8.28
CA ILE A 11 2.10 -0.76 -7.62
C ILE A 11 2.36 -2.27 -7.72
N LEU A 12 1.31 -3.09 -7.62
CA LEU A 12 1.39 -4.55 -7.63
C LEU A 12 1.33 -5.14 -9.05
N LYS A 13 0.66 -4.47 -10.00
CA LYS A 13 0.32 -4.96 -11.34
C LYS A 13 0.00 -6.45 -11.39
N PRO A 14 -1.04 -6.94 -10.69
CA PRO A 14 -1.33 -8.35 -10.69
C PRO A 14 -1.88 -8.81 -12.04
N ASN A 15 -1.39 -9.94 -12.54
CA ASN A 15 -1.95 -10.57 -13.74
C ASN A 15 -3.30 -11.25 -13.44
N SER A 16 -3.92 -11.86 -14.45
CA SER A 16 -5.21 -12.56 -14.34
C SER A 16 -5.24 -13.67 -13.26
N ASN A 17 -4.07 -14.18 -12.87
CA ASN A 17 -3.92 -15.23 -11.87
C ASN A 17 -3.52 -14.67 -10.49
N GLY A 18 -3.55 -13.34 -10.31
CA GLY A 18 -3.19 -12.66 -9.07
C GLY A 18 -1.69 -12.66 -8.76
N LYS A 19 -0.82 -12.96 -9.73
CA LYS A 19 0.64 -12.89 -9.56
C LYS A 19 1.15 -11.49 -9.92
N ILE A 20 2.09 -10.97 -9.13
CA ILE A 20 2.77 -9.68 -9.37
C ILE A 20 3.54 -9.75 -10.70
N SER A 21 3.27 -8.79 -11.59
CA SER A 21 3.94 -8.70 -12.89
C SER A 21 5.43 -8.40 -12.75
N SER A 22 6.22 -8.76 -13.76
CA SER A 22 7.67 -8.55 -13.75
C SER A 22 8.08 -7.07 -13.76
N ASP A 23 7.23 -6.21 -14.32
CA ASP A 23 7.38 -4.77 -14.40
C ASP A 23 6.78 -4.02 -13.20
N ALA A 24 6.24 -4.74 -12.21
CA ALA A 24 5.59 -4.12 -11.06
C ALA A 24 6.59 -3.29 -10.23
N PRO A 25 6.29 -2.01 -9.91
CA PRO A 25 7.16 -1.14 -9.12
C PRO A 25 7.61 -1.77 -7.80
N ILE A 26 6.73 -2.53 -7.13
CA ILE A 26 7.01 -3.19 -5.84
C ILE A 26 8.21 -4.15 -5.88
N ARG A 27 8.57 -4.71 -7.05
CA ARG A 27 9.74 -5.59 -7.19
C ARG A 27 11.05 -4.86 -6.93
N LYS A 28 11.13 -3.55 -7.21
CA LYS A 28 12.31 -2.72 -6.92
C LYS A 28 12.60 -2.59 -5.42
N ILE A 29 11.57 -2.69 -4.60
CA ILE A 29 11.67 -2.59 -3.14
C ILE A 29 12.23 -3.90 -2.54
N ILE A 30 11.87 -5.05 -3.12
CA ILE A 30 12.02 -6.35 -2.46
C ILE A 30 13.09 -7.22 -3.12
N GLY A 31 13.51 -6.87 -4.33
CA GLY A 31 14.61 -7.51 -5.06
C GLY A 31 14.34 -8.96 -5.50
N LYS A 32 13.17 -9.55 -5.19
CA LYS A 32 12.86 -10.96 -5.50
C LYS A 32 11.58 -11.13 -6.32
N GLN A 33 11.54 -12.24 -7.07
CA GLN A 33 10.48 -12.58 -8.01
C GLN A 33 9.27 -13.29 -7.38
N GLU A 34 9.46 -13.98 -6.26
CA GLU A 34 8.42 -14.70 -5.53
C GLU A 34 7.88 -13.84 -4.37
N ILE A 35 6.80 -13.10 -4.66
CA ILE A 35 6.10 -12.29 -3.68
C ILE A 35 4.71 -12.90 -3.52
N ALA A 36 4.50 -13.61 -2.42
CA ALA A 36 3.14 -13.92 -1.97
C ALA A 36 2.63 -12.71 -1.20
N TYR A 37 1.57 -12.07 -1.71
CA TYR A 37 0.94 -10.92 -1.07
C TYR A 37 -0.51 -11.22 -0.68
N LYS A 38 -0.94 -10.67 0.46
CA LYS A 38 -2.35 -10.69 0.87
C LYS A 38 -2.81 -9.25 1.11
N LEU A 39 -3.70 -8.77 0.23
CA LEU A 39 -4.50 -7.57 0.51
C LEU A 39 -5.56 -7.98 1.53
N GLU A 40 -5.33 -7.73 2.83
CA GLU A 40 -6.34 -8.05 3.84
C GLU A 40 -7.44 -6.99 3.85
N LYS A 41 -8.66 -7.40 3.46
CA LYS A 41 -9.86 -6.61 3.72
C LYS A 41 -10.11 -6.55 5.23
N SER A 42 -10.32 -5.35 5.78
CA SER A 42 -10.79 -5.18 7.15
C SER A 42 -12.26 -5.61 7.25
N THR A 43 -12.59 -6.50 8.18
CA THR A 43 -13.96 -6.79 8.59
C THR A 43 -14.10 -6.48 10.07
N SER A 44 -15.02 -5.59 10.43
CA SER A 44 -15.56 -5.48 11.78
C SER A 44 -16.49 -6.67 12.04
N TYR A 45 -16.58 -7.13 13.28
CA TYR A 45 -17.57 -8.12 13.68
C TYR A 45 -18.17 -7.76 15.04
N THR A 46 -19.49 -7.86 15.14
CA THR A 46 -20.25 -7.67 16.38
C THR A 46 -20.32 -8.99 17.12
N GLN A 47 -19.92 -9.03 18.39
CA GLN A 47 -20.00 -10.23 19.22
C GLN A 47 -21.20 -10.13 20.17
N LYS A 48 -22.15 -11.06 20.10
CA LYS A 48 -23.28 -11.12 21.04
C LYS A 48 -22.81 -11.75 22.35
N PHE A 49 -22.92 -11.03 23.46
CA PHE A 49 -22.78 -11.61 24.79
C PHE A 49 -24.16 -12.02 25.32
N GLY A 50 -24.20 -13.12 26.09
CA GLY A 50 -25.44 -13.63 26.69
C GLY A 50 -26.16 -12.57 27.53
N TYR A 51 -27.49 -12.65 27.53
CA TYR A 51 -28.46 -11.66 28.06
C TYR A 51 -28.64 -10.38 27.24
N GLY A 52 -28.68 -10.48 25.91
CA GLY A 52 -29.38 -9.50 25.06
C GLY A 52 -28.67 -8.15 24.83
N GLU A 53 -27.56 -7.88 25.50
CA GLU A 53 -26.73 -6.72 25.20
C GLU A 53 -25.85 -6.98 23.97
N GLN A 54 -26.12 -6.27 22.87
CA GLN A 54 -25.19 -6.15 21.76
C GLN A 54 -24.10 -5.15 22.15
N LYS A 55 -22.92 -5.64 22.55
CA LYS A 55 -21.72 -4.80 22.62
C LYS A 55 -21.00 -4.86 21.28
N GLU A 56 -21.00 -3.74 20.58
CA GLU A 56 -20.09 -3.53 19.47
C GLU A 56 -18.67 -3.35 20.05
N LEU A 57 -17.89 -4.42 20.06
CA LEU A 57 -16.47 -4.34 20.36
C LEU A 57 -15.76 -3.94 19.08
N ASP A 58 -15.32 -2.68 19.00
CA ASP A 58 -14.39 -2.21 17.97
C ASP A 58 -13.01 -2.85 18.15
N ILE A 59 -12.89 -4.12 17.75
CA ILE A 59 -11.59 -4.76 17.59
C ILE A 59 -11.00 -4.21 16.29
N VAL A 60 -10.18 -3.16 16.41
CA VAL A 60 -9.43 -2.60 15.28
C VAL A 60 -8.42 -3.64 14.79
N LYS A 61 -8.77 -4.37 13.73
CA LYS A 61 -7.82 -5.25 13.04
C LYS A 61 -6.77 -4.37 12.33
N ILE A 62 -5.50 -4.56 12.70
CA ILE A 62 -4.38 -3.80 12.16
C ILE A 62 -3.74 -4.65 11.05
N THR A 63 -3.91 -4.25 9.80
CA THR A 63 -3.48 -5.02 8.61
C THR A 63 -2.71 -4.14 7.64
N PRO A 64 -1.44 -4.44 7.33
CA PRO A 64 -0.68 -3.67 6.35
C PRO A 64 -1.36 -3.75 5.00
N ASP A 65 -1.15 -2.73 4.17
CA ASP A 65 -1.74 -2.72 2.83
C ASP A 65 -1.16 -3.85 1.97
N ILE A 66 0.14 -4.15 2.14
CA ILE A 66 0.78 -5.30 1.52
C ILE A 66 1.58 -6.07 2.57
N LEU A 67 1.33 -7.38 2.65
CA LEU A 67 2.14 -8.31 3.44
C LEU A 67 2.88 -9.26 2.51
N ILE A 68 4.21 -9.32 2.60
CA ILE A 68 5.03 -10.05 1.61
C ILE A 68 5.84 -11.12 2.30
N ARG A 69 5.67 -12.36 1.86
CA ARG A 69 6.47 -13.49 2.35
C ARG A 69 7.77 -13.58 1.56
N LEU A 70 8.91 -13.44 2.23
CA LEU A 70 10.20 -13.76 1.61
C LEU A 70 10.48 -15.27 1.68
N PRO A 71 11.07 -15.87 0.64
CA PRO A 71 11.56 -17.24 0.72
C PRO A 71 12.67 -17.30 1.77
N SER A 72 12.54 -18.22 2.72
CA SER A 72 13.54 -18.44 3.77
C SER A 72 14.87 -18.81 3.10
N SER A 73 15.90 -18.02 3.34
CA SER A 73 17.25 -18.31 2.86
C SER A 73 17.91 -19.37 3.75
N ASN A 74 17.32 -20.56 3.85
CA ASN A 74 17.93 -21.69 4.57
C ASN A 74 17.75 -22.98 3.75
N ASN A 75 18.67 -23.19 2.80
CA ASN A 75 19.12 -24.51 2.36
C ASN A 75 20.27 -24.98 3.29
N THR A 76 20.07 -24.88 4.59
CA THR A 76 21.03 -25.41 5.57
C THR A 76 20.27 -26.34 6.49
N LEU A 77 20.55 -27.63 6.33
CA LEU A 77 20.16 -28.76 7.18
C LEU A 77 19.95 -28.34 8.64
N GLN A 78 18.70 -28.33 9.10
CA GLN A 78 18.39 -28.38 10.52
C GLN A 78 17.49 -29.58 10.79
N ASN A 79 18.16 -30.72 10.98
CA ASN A 79 17.71 -31.69 11.97
C ASN A 79 17.87 -31.03 13.33
N ASN A 80 16.77 -30.57 13.91
CA ASN A 80 16.49 -30.71 15.34
C ASN A 80 15.07 -30.21 15.63
N GLN A 81 14.30 -31.10 16.22
CA GLN A 81 12.93 -30.88 16.65
C GLN A 81 12.91 -29.93 17.86
N ASN A 82 11.88 -29.07 17.89
CA ASN A 82 11.44 -28.21 18.99
C ASN A 82 12.18 -26.87 19.17
N LEU A 83 11.65 -25.79 18.57
CA LEU A 83 10.97 -24.69 19.29
C LEU A 83 10.59 -23.55 18.32
N SER A 84 9.37 -23.03 18.48
CA SER A 84 8.87 -21.72 18.02
C SER A 84 8.84 -21.38 16.52
N SER A 85 7.64 -21.53 15.95
CA SER A 85 6.99 -20.63 14.97
C SER A 85 7.89 -20.02 13.89
N ASP A 86 7.92 -20.64 12.71
CA ASP A 86 7.43 -20.11 11.43
C ASP A 86 7.37 -18.57 11.22
N PHE A 87 8.31 -17.79 11.76
CA PHE A 87 8.62 -16.41 11.39
C PHE A 87 9.23 -16.44 10.00
N LYS A 88 8.42 -16.85 9.01
CA LYS A 88 8.61 -16.46 7.62
C LYS A 88 8.85 -14.96 7.67
N GLN A 89 10.00 -14.52 7.16
CA GLN A 89 10.38 -13.12 7.09
C GLN A 89 9.33 -12.39 6.26
N PHE A 90 8.28 -11.92 6.93
CA PHE A 90 7.21 -11.17 6.33
C PHE A 90 7.62 -9.71 6.35
N VAL A 91 7.55 -9.07 5.19
CA VAL A 91 7.70 -7.63 5.04
C VAL A 91 6.31 -7.01 5.07
N ALA A 92 6.04 -6.16 6.04
CA ALA A 92 4.84 -5.34 6.07
C ALA A 92 5.10 -4.02 5.36
N ILE A 93 4.29 -3.70 4.35
CA ILE A 93 4.40 -2.47 3.59
C ILE A 93 3.09 -1.70 3.71
N GLU A 94 3.20 -0.46 4.16
CA GLU A 94 2.13 0.52 4.14
C GLU A 94 2.32 1.46 2.94
N ILE A 95 1.23 1.80 2.26
CA ILE A 95 1.25 2.73 1.12
C ILE A 95 0.40 3.94 1.47
N GLU A 96 1.06 5.09 1.60
CA GLU A 96 0.36 6.34 1.85
C GLU A 96 -0.21 6.90 0.55
N ASN A 97 -1.53 7.06 0.55
CA ASN A 97 -2.25 7.81 -0.48
C ASN A 97 -2.15 9.30 -0.16
N ASP A 98 -1.98 10.09 -1.20
CA ASP A 98 -1.69 11.51 -1.13
C ASP A 98 -2.93 12.41 -1.12
N ILE A 99 -4.10 11.84 -1.39
CA ILE A 99 -5.40 12.55 -1.34
C ILE A 99 -5.96 12.61 0.09
N HIS A 100 -5.72 11.57 0.90
CA HIS A 100 -6.22 11.45 2.28
C HIS A 100 -5.10 11.09 3.23
N TRP A 101 -4.03 11.88 3.20
CA TRP A 101 -2.84 11.61 3.97
C TRP A 101 -2.94 12.17 5.41
N ASP A 102 -2.76 11.29 6.39
CA ASP A 102 -2.63 11.64 7.81
C ASP A 102 -1.39 10.97 8.41
N PHE A 103 -0.33 11.76 8.51
CA PHE A 103 0.95 11.34 9.08
C PHE A 103 0.82 10.70 10.48
N LYS A 104 0.01 11.28 11.38
CA LYS A 104 -0.09 10.78 12.76
C LYS A 104 -0.76 9.41 12.77
N LYS A 105 -1.80 9.23 11.96
CA LYS A 105 -2.50 7.96 11.82
C LYS A 105 -1.61 6.89 11.18
N SER A 106 -0.91 7.26 10.11
CA SER A 106 0.09 6.43 9.42
C SER A 106 1.17 5.92 10.37
N LEU A 107 1.84 6.84 11.10
CA LEU A 107 2.92 6.47 12.01
C LEU A 107 2.44 5.54 13.13
N ARG A 108 1.26 5.81 13.70
CA ARG A 108 0.65 4.92 14.71
C ARG A 108 0.34 3.53 14.14
N LYS A 109 -0.10 3.42 12.88
CA LYS A 109 -0.34 2.15 12.19
C LYS A 109 0.97 1.38 12.03
N LEU A 110 2.03 2.03 11.52
CA LEU A 110 3.35 1.43 11.32
C LEU A 110 4.05 1.01 12.62
N LYS A 111 3.97 1.79 13.70
CA LYS A 111 4.50 1.39 15.00
C LYS A 111 3.88 0.08 15.49
N ARG A 112 2.57 -0.12 15.24
CA ARG A 112 1.88 -1.38 15.57
C ARG A 112 2.32 -2.53 14.67
N TYR A 113 2.72 -2.27 13.41
CA TYR A 113 3.33 -3.28 12.54
C TYR A 113 4.69 -3.72 12.99
N LYS A 114 5.55 -2.79 13.44
CA LYS A 114 6.89 -3.15 13.94
C LYS A 114 6.86 -4.16 15.09
N ILE A 115 5.79 -4.19 15.88
CA ILE A 115 5.60 -5.19 16.95
C ILE A 115 5.44 -6.61 16.36
N ARG A 116 4.82 -6.73 15.17
CA ARG A 116 4.46 -8.00 14.54
C ARG A 116 5.40 -8.42 13.40
N PHE A 117 6.03 -7.46 12.74
CA PHE A 117 6.80 -7.66 11.51
C PHE A 117 8.20 -7.04 11.67
N PRO A 118 9.26 -7.87 11.71
CA PRO A 118 10.63 -7.39 11.85
C PRO A 118 11.07 -6.44 10.73
N ASP A 119 10.56 -6.63 9.51
CA ASP A 119 10.77 -5.74 8.38
C ASP A 119 9.45 -4.99 8.10
N THR A 120 9.44 -3.71 8.45
CA THR A 120 8.31 -2.80 8.18
C THR A 120 8.81 -1.65 7.32
N ARG A 121 8.07 -1.39 6.24
CA ARG A 121 8.38 -0.37 5.24
C ARG A 121 7.18 0.52 5.00
N VAL A 122 7.43 1.75 4.59
CA VAL A 122 6.40 2.68 4.17
C VAL A 122 6.76 3.27 2.81
N ILE A 123 5.78 3.32 1.92
CA ILE A 123 5.87 4.00 0.63
C ILE A 123 5.09 5.31 0.76
N ILE A 124 5.80 6.44 0.73
CA ILE A 124 5.19 7.77 0.85
C ILE A 124 5.33 8.59 -0.44
N PRO A 125 4.35 9.44 -0.77
CA PRO A 125 4.44 10.34 -1.91
C PRO A 125 5.65 11.27 -1.78
N LYS A 126 6.38 11.49 -2.87
CA LYS A 126 7.57 12.36 -2.90
C LYS A 126 7.28 13.78 -2.39
N ASP A 127 6.08 14.30 -2.66
CA ASP A 127 5.61 15.60 -2.18
C ASP A 127 5.56 15.70 -0.63
N TYR A 128 5.50 14.55 0.05
CA TYR A 128 5.52 14.45 1.51
C TYR A 128 6.86 13.95 2.07
N SER A 129 7.94 14.03 1.29
CA SER A 129 9.30 13.63 1.72
C SER A 129 9.78 14.35 2.99
N ARG A 130 9.28 15.55 3.30
CA ARG A 130 9.57 16.26 4.57
C ARG A 130 9.19 15.48 5.84
N PHE A 131 8.35 14.45 5.73
CA PHE A 131 7.94 13.62 6.86
C PHE A 131 8.73 12.31 6.99
N SER A 132 9.55 11.97 5.99
CA SER A 132 10.42 10.79 6.01
C SER A 132 11.27 10.68 7.27
N PRO A 133 11.90 11.77 7.78
CA PRO A 133 12.75 11.68 8.96
C PRO A 133 12.02 11.09 10.18
N PHE A 134 10.72 11.34 10.33
CA PHE A 134 9.97 10.80 11.46
C PHE A 134 9.77 9.28 11.38
N TYR A 135 9.60 8.73 10.17
CA TYR A 135 9.52 7.28 10.00
C TYR A 135 10.91 6.64 10.18
N ILE A 136 11.95 7.28 9.64
CA ILE A 136 13.35 6.82 9.76
C ILE A 136 13.78 6.76 11.22
N ASN A 137 13.47 7.80 12.02
CA ASN A 137 13.77 7.85 13.45
C ASN A 137 13.09 6.71 14.25
N GLU A 138 11.99 6.17 13.74
CA GLU A 138 11.32 5.00 14.32
C GLU A 138 11.86 3.68 13.77
N GLY A 139 12.95 3.70 13.01
CA GLY A 139 13.58 2.55 12.36
C GLY A 139 12.66 1.88 11.33
N ILE A 140 11.88 2.67 10.59
CA ILE A 140 11.05 2.20 9.48
C ILE A 140 11.76 2.56 8.18
N LYS A 141 11.86 1.62 7.23
CA LYS A 141 12.41 1.91 5.90
C LYS A 141 11.43 2.72 5.08
N VAL A 142 11.89 3.80 4.47
CA VAL A 142 11.06 4.74 3.72
C VAL A 142 11.40 4.68 2.24
N TYR A 143 10.36 4.55 1.42
CA TYR A 143 10.46 4.68 -0.03
C TYR A 143 9.64 5.89 -0.45
N LEU A 144 10.25 6.78 -1.24
CA LEU A 144 9.54 7.84 -1.92
C LEU A 144 9.01 7.33 -3.25
N TRP A 145 7.73 7.58 -3.53
CA TRP A 145 7.15 7.30 -4.84
C TRP A 145 6.70 8.58 -5.54
N SER A 146 6.85 8.61 -6.85
CA SER A 146 6.24 9.62 -7.71
C SER A 146 5.80 9.00 -9.02
N ALA A 147 4.69 9.45 -9.58
CA ALA A 147 4.19 9.01 -10.87
C ALA A 147 3.27 10.07 -11.47
N LYS A 148 3.16 10.07 -12.80
CA LYS A 148 2.08 10.78 -13.49
C LYS A 148 0.84 9.92 -13.46
N ARG A 149 -0.28 10.50 -13.05
CA ARG A 149 -1.58 9.84 -12.97
C ARG A 149 -2.30 9.92 -14.30
N VAL A 150 -2.83 8.81 -14.78
CA VAL A 150 -3.70 8.75 -15.95
C VAL A 150 -5.14 8.70 -15.46
N TRP A 151 -5.85 9.80 -15.64
CA TRP A 151 -7.25 9.93 -15.26
C TRP A 151 -8.14 9.78 -16.48
N GLN A 152 -9.19 8.97 -16.37
CA GLN A 152 -10.24 8.89 -17.37
C GLN A 152 -11.43 9.73 -16.91
N CYS A 153 -11.87 10.67 -17.74
CA CYS A 153 -13.11 11.39 -17.50
C CYS A 153 -14.31 10.46 -17.70
N LEU A 154 -15.15 10.28 -16.69
CA LEU A 154 -16.31 9.39 -16.76
C LEU A 154 -17.42 9.90 -17.68
N LYS A 155 -17.41 11.19 -18.07
CA LYS A 155 -18.43 11.77 -18.97
C LYS A 155 -18.11 11.65 -20.45
N CYS A 156 -16.83 11.64 -20.80
CA CYS A 156 -16.42 11.71 -22.21
C CYS A 156 -15.23 10.82 -22.55
N GLU A 157 -14.84 9.96 -21.60
CA GLU A 157 -13.81 8.91 -21.71
C GLU A 157 -12.41 9.44 -22.05
N THR A 158 -12.24 10.75 -22.08
CA THR A 158 -10.97 11.39 -22.42
C THR A 158 -9.98 11.16 -21.29
N GLU A 159 -8.80 10.67 -21.67
CA GLU A 159 -7.68 10.48 -20.76
C GLU A 159 -6.92 11.79 -20.56
N THR A 160 -6.53 12.06 -19.32
CA THR A 160 -5.69 13.20 -18.95
C THR A 160 -4.56 12.71 -18.06
N VAL A 161 -3.33 13.06 -18.44
CA VAL A 161 -2.12 12.71 -17.69
C VAL A 161 -1.70 13.92 -16.86
N ILE A 162 -1.60 13.75 -15.55
CA ILE A 162 -1.33 14.84 -14.61
C ILE A 162 -0.24 14.45 -13.64
N ASP A 163 0.63 15.41 -13.32
CA ASP A 163 1.64 15.27 -12.28
C ASP A 163 1.10 15.76 -10.92
N GLY A 164 1.50 15.07 -9.85
CA GLY A 164 1.18 15.45 -8.47
C GLY A 164 -0.30 15.29 -8.03
N LEU A 165 -0.65 16.01 -6.97
CA LEU A 165 -1.85 15.87 -6.13
C LEU A 165 -3.14 16.45 -6.71
N THR A 166 -3.10 16.96 -7.93
CA THR A 166 -4.20 17.79 -8.41
C THR A 166 -5.38 16.95 -8.88
N ILE A 167 -6.59 17.36 -8.48
CA ILE A 167 -7.83 16.81 -9.03
C ILE A 167 -7.81 17.05 -10.55
N PRO A 168 -8.05 16.02 -11.37
CA PRO A 168 -8.01 16.19 -12.81
C PRO A 168 -9.06 17.15 -13.34
N LYS A 169 -8.68 17.88 -14.39
CA LYS A 169 -9.60 18.62 -15.26
C LYS A 169 -9.63 17.92 -16.61
N CYS A 170 -10.81 17.78 -17.20
CA CYS A 170 -10.93 17.13 -18.49
C CYS A 170 -10.22 17.97 -19.57
N SER A 171 -9.35 17.35 -20.35
CA SER A 171 -8.63 18.00 -21.44
C SER A 171 -9.53 18.31 -22.66
N LYS A 172 -10.70 17.67 -22.77
CA LYS A 172 -11.64 17.89 -23.88
C LYS A 172 -12.31 19.27 -23.74
N PRO A 173 -12.18 20.19 -24.72
CA PRO A 173 -12.63 21.58 -24.58
C PRO A 173 -14.13 21.76 -24.26
N LYS A 174 -14.98 20.85 -24.74
CA LYS A 174 -16.43 20.88 -24.51
C LYS A 174 -16.86 20.20 -23.20
N CYS A 175 -15.95 19.47 -22.54
CA CYS A 175 -16.26 18.76 -21.32
C CYS A 175 -15.90 19.62 -20.10
N LYS A 176 -16.92 20.07 -19.36
CA LYS A 176 -16.74 20.91 -18.16
C LYS A 176 -16.41 20.10 -16.90
N SER A 177 -15.92 18.87 -17.04
CA SER A 177 -15.63 18.03 -15.88
C SER A 177 -14.38 18.48 -15.13
N HIS A 178 -14.53 18.66 -13.82
CA HIS A 178 -13.50 19.18 -12.93
C HIS A 178 -13.65 18.72 -11.47
N LYS A 179 -14.65 17.89 -11.17
CA LYS A 179 -14.86 17.34 -9.83
C LYS A 179 -14.24 15.95 -9.73
N GLN A 180 -13.64 15.61 -8.59
CA GLN A 180 -12.93 14.33 -8.39
C GLN A 180 -13.78 13.09 -8.71
N ASN A 181 -15.07 13.11 -8.35
CA ASN A 181 -16.00 12.01 -8.62
C ASN A 181 -16.40 11.84 -10.09
N GLU A 182 -15.95 12.73 -10.98
CA GLU A 182 -16.18 12.65 -12.43
C GLU A 182 -15.00 12.01 -13.16
N PHE A 183 -14.01 11.50 -12.42
CA PHE A 183 -12.82 10.87 -12.95
C PHE A 183 -12.53 9.56 -12.23
N ARG A 184 -11.85 8.68 -12.95
CA ARG A 184 -11.31 7.41 -12.44
C ARG A 184 -9.81 7.36 -12.72
N LEU A 185 -9.00 6.90 -11.75
CA LEU A 185 -7.59 6.64 -12.01
C LEU A 185 -7.50 5.32 -12.78
N ILE A 186 -7.00 5.37 -14.01
CA ILE A 186 -6.90 4.20 -14.88
C ILE A 186 -5.45 3.72 -15.09
N GLY A 187 -4.48 4.45 -14.55
CA GLY A 187 -3.09 3.99 -14.57
C GLY A 187 -2.10 5.00 -14.01
N LEU A 188 -0.85 4.53 -13.84
CA LEU A 188 0.31 5.35 -13.51
C LEU A 188 1.35 5.31 -14.65
N LYS A 189 1.94 6.46 -14.98
CA LYS A 189 3.06 6.62 -15.92
C LYS A 189 4.27 7.18 -15.19
N ASP A 190 5.46 6.87 -15.71
CA ASP A 190 6.74 7.37 -15.19
C ASP A 190 6.95 7.10 -13.69
N THR A 191 6.49 5.93 -13.21
CA THR A 191 6.55 5.57 -11.79
C THR A 191 7.99 5.39 -11.33
N THR A 192 8.39 6.18 -10.34
CA THR A 192 9.66 6.06 -9.65
C THR A 192 9.44 5.65 -8.19
N LEU A 193 10.36 4.82 -7.69
CA LEU A 193 10.45 4.41 -6.30
C LEU A 193 11.92 4.54 -5.89
N ILE A 194 12.17 5.34 -4.86
CA ILE A 194 13.50 5.67 -4.37
C ILE A 194 13.55 5.33 -2.89
N GLU A 195 14.46 4.44 -2.49
CA GLU A 195 14.75 4.21 -1.07
C GLU A 195 15.48 5.42 -0.51
N LEU A 196 15.07 5.88 0.68
CA LEU A 196 15.85 6.86 1.42
C LEU A 196 16.84 6.13 2.30
N ASP A 197 18.11 6.28 1.97
CA ASP A 197 19.22 5.79 2.80
C ASP A 197 19.16 6.47 4.19
N GLN A 198 19.44 5.68 5.23
CA GLN A 198 19.47 6.13 6.62
C GLN A 198 20.81 6.78 6.97
#